data_AF-A0A931V132-F1
#
_entry.id   AF-A0A931V132-F1
#
_cell.length_a   1.000
_cell.length_b   1.000
_cell.length_c   1.000
_cell.angle_alpha   90.00
_cell.angle_beta   90.00
_cell.angle_gamma   90.00
#
_symmetry.space_group_name_H-M   'P 1'
#
loop_
_entity.id
_entity.type
_entity.pdbx_description
1 polymer ?
#
loop_
_entity_poly.entity_id
_entity_poly.type
_entity_poly.pdbx_seq_one_letter_code
_entity_poly.pdbx_strand_id
1 'polypeptide(L)'
;MREALIALVLLCCGCGLDAQGLGGAASVGGDDDGGGGDTSSGGGDATPDGGSGDPYPTGAISFFRRAACPSGWAPYEPANGRAVVPTIGATVPGGTNGEPLTSGEDRTHVHEWSVAFAISKFDFVGFGGDNKGVGGSGTLAVSGKTDPASSGIPYVQQLVCKKSGPQGAKKLPSGLLVHFDSGACPPGFRQSEETQGRLLVGLPKGAAADQTFGSASMWGSGDRLHTHDMTAALQTSSHGIALPSGCCADGYARNGTYTVTTATEPSGGSIPWIELLTCVKE
;
A
#
# COMPACT_ATOMS: atom_id res chain seq x y z
N MET A 1 -41.16 -8.03 -22.84
CA MET A 1 -40.31 -6.93 -22.36
C MET A 1 -38.98 -7.56 -21.95
N ARG A 2 -37.93 -7.37 -22.74
CA ARG A 2 -36.57 -7.80 -22.40
C ARG A 2 -35.75 -6.54 -22.24
N GLU A 3 -35.14 -6.38 -21.07
CA GLU A 3 -34.30 -5.23 -20.71
C GLU A 3 -33.13 -5.12 -21.68
N ALA A 4 -32.78 -3.89 -22.08
CA ALA A 4 -31.57 -3.63 -22.84
C ALA A 4 -30.37 -3.89 -21.91
N LEU A 5 -29.59 -4.92 -22.22
CA LEU A 5 -28.42 -5.29 -21.43
C LEU A 5 -27.28 -4.32 -21.78
N ILE A 6 -27.04 -3.32 -20.94
CA ILE A 6 -25.84 -2.48 -21.03
C ILE A 6 -24.71 -3.25 -20.36
N ALA A 7 -23.74 -3.70 -21.16
CA ALA A 7 -22.51 -4.30 -20.63
C ALA A 7 -21.43 -3.21 -20.57
N LEU A 8 -21.04 -2.85 -19.34
CA LEU A 8 -19.87 -2.03 -19.09
C LEU A 8 -18.69 -2.95 -18.80
N VAL A 9 -17.64 -2.84 -19.61
CA VAL A 9 -16.40 -3.60 -19.41
C VAL A 9 -15.31 -2.62 -18.98
N LEU A 10 -14.80 -2.78 -17.76
CA LEU A 10 -13.60 -2.09 -17.30
C LEU A 10 -12.39 -3.00 -17.54
N LEU A 11 -11.41 -2.52 -18.30
CA LEU A 11 -10.06 -3.09 -18.33
C LEU A 11 -9.13 -2.14 -17.56
N CYS A 12 -8.67 -2.59 -16.39
CA CYS A 12 -7.53 -1.96 -15.73
C CYS A 12 -6.25 -2.48 -16.39
N CYS A 13 -5.45 -1.56 -16.92
CA CYS A 13 -4.18 -1.91 -17.53
C CYS A 13 -3.14 -1.97 -16.41
N GLY A 14 -2.73 -3.19 -16.00
CA GLY A 14 -1.49 -3.38 -15.23
C GLY A 14 -1.62 -3.69 -13.74
N CYS A 15 -2.39 -4.73 -13.39
CA CYS A 15 -2.02 -5.63 -12.28
C CYS A 15 -2.22 -7.06 -12.83
N GLY A 16 -1.21 -7.91 -12.77
CA GLY A 16 -1.21 -9.22 -13.43
C GLY A 16 -2.46 -10.05 -13.09
N LEU A 17 -3.24 -10.38 -14.13
CA LEU A 17 -4.13 -11.54 -14.09
C LEU A 17 -3.24 -12.78 -14.13
N ASP A 18 -2.93 -13.35 -12.96
CA ASP A 18 -2.51 -14.75 -12.89
C ASP A 18 -3.68 -15.61 -13.33
N ALA A 19 -3.67 -15.94 -14.62
CA ALA A 19 -4.51 -16.99 -15.17
C ALA A 19 -4.06 -18.32 -14.56
N GLN A 20 -4.76 -18.78 -13.52
CA GLN A 20 -4.67 -20.17 -13.08
C GLN A 20 -5.18 -21.08 -14.19
N GLY A 21 -4.23 -21.55 -15.00
CA GLY A 21 -4.42 -22.63 -15.97
C GLY A 21 -4.52 -23.97 -15.26
N LEU A 22 -5.65 -24.62 -15.48
CA LEU A 22 -5.91 -26.03 -15.18
C LEU A 22 -4.94 -26.95 -15.95
N GLY A 23 -4.39 -27.95 -15.27
CA GLY A 23 -4.06 -29.26 -15.86
C GLY A 23 -2.59 -29.51 -16.20
N GLY A 24 -1.97 -30.41 -15.43
CA GLY A 24 -0.68 -31.00 -15.78
C GLY A 24 -0.18 -31.96 -14.71
N ALA A 25 -0.73 -33.18 -14.69
CA ALA A 25 -0.19 -34.28 -13.90
C ALA A 25 1.18 -34.71 -14.45
N ALA A 26 2.20 -34.74 -13.59
CA ALA A 26 3.40 -35.54 -13.79
C ALA A 26 3.92 -36.02 -12.42
N SER A 27 3.73 -37.31 -12.17
CA SER A 27 4.30 -38.07 -11.08
C SER A 27 5.48 -38.89 -11.60
N VAL A 28 6.68 -38.69 -11.08
CA VAL A 28 7.79 -39.66 -10.83
C VAL A 28 8.75 -38.89 -9.90
N GLY A 29 9.09 -39.27 -8.67
CA GLY A 29 9.53 -40.57 -8.16
C GLY A 29 11.04 -40.46 -7.89
N GLY A 30 11.46 -40.61 -6.63
CA GLY A 30 12.87 -40.56 -6.23
C GLY A 30 13.06 -40.31 -4.74
N ASP A 31 12.95 -41.40 -3.97
CA ASP A 31 13.41 -41.54 -2.58
C ASP A 31 14.93 -41.26 -2.46
N ASP A 32 15.37 -40.69 -1.33
CA ASP A 32 16.32 -41.40 -0.43
C ASP A 32 16.75 -40.57 0.79
N ASP A 33 16.93 -41.34 1.85
CA ASP A 33 17.15 -41.08 3.27
C ASP A 33 18.40 -40.27 3.69
N GLY A 34 18.29 -39.69 4.89
CA GLY A 34 19.40 -39.30 5.76
C GLY A 34 19.05 -38.05 6.58
N GLY A 35 18.71 -38.11 7.87
CA GLY A 35 19.32 -38.89 8.94
C GLY A 35 20.28 -38.00 9.73
N GLY A 36 19.85 -37.48 10.88
CA GLY A 36 20.66 -36.69 11.83
C GLY A 36 20.00 -35.33 12.12
N GLY A 37 19.30 -35.08 13.22
CA GLY A 37 19.52 -35.59 14.57
C GLY A 37 20.59 -34.76 15.27
N ASP A 38 20.29 -33.49 15.57
CA ASP A 38 20.98 -32.74 16.61
C ASP A 38 20.03 -31.70 17.23
N THR A 39 19.25 -32.18 18.20
CA THR A 39 18.61 -31.37 19.23
C THR A 39 19.68 -30.85 20.19
N SER A 40 20.33 -29.73 19.87
CA SER A 40 21.05 -28.96 20.88
C SER A 40 20.07 -28.05 21.60
N SER A 41 19.35 -28.61 22.59
CA SER A 41 18.79 -27.85 23.70
C SER A 41 19.95 -27.31 24.54
N GLY A 42 20.59 -26.26 24.05
CA GLY A 42 21.50 -25.43 24.82
C GLY A 42 20.69 -24.54 25.75
N GLY A 43 20.24 -25.11 26.86
CA GLY A 43 19.92 -24.36 28.07
C GLY A 43 21.20 -23.70 28.58
N GLY A 44 21.63 -22.64 27.91
CA GLY A 44 22.66 -21.75 28.39
C GLY A 44 22.06 -20.94 29.52
N ASP A 45 22.40 -21.34 30.75
CA ASP A 45 22.24 -20.53 31.95
C ASP A 45 22.50 -19.07 31.61
N ALA A 46 21.44 -18.26 31.75
CA ALA A 46 21.57 -16.81 31.76
C ALA A 46 22.32 -16.44 33.04
N THR A 47 23.65 -16.57 33.00
CA THR A 47 24.51 -15.78 33.88
C THR A 47 24.04 -14.34 33.73
N PRO A 48 23.59 -13.69 34.81
CA PRO A 48 23.30 -12.27 34.76
C PRO A 48 24.62 -11.60 34.45
N ASP A 49 24.80 -11.14 33.22
CA ASP A 49 25.94 -10.34 32.80
C ASP A 49 25.87 -9.01 33.57
N GLY A 50 26.36 -9.07 34.80
CA GLY A 50 26.53 -7.94 35.68
C GLY A 50 27.66 -7.10 35.13
N GLY A 51 27.33 -5.98 34.49
CA GLY A 51 28.20 -4.80 34.55
C GLY A 51 28.52 -4.06 33.26
N SER A 52 28.04 -4.46 32.08
CA SER A 52 28.09 -3.56 30.92
C SER A 52 26.81 -3.67 30.11
N GLY A 53 25.80 -2.88 30.50
CA GLY A 53 24.60 -2.70 29.68
C GLY A 53 24.96 -2.32 28.24
N ASP A 54 24.05 -2.52 27.30
CA ASP A 54 24.27 -2.04 25.94
C ASP A 54 24.44 -0.51 25.92
N PRO A 55 25.22 0.04 24.97
CA PRO A 55 25.60 1.45 24.95
C PRO A 55 24.47 2.41 24.54
N TYR A 56 23.26 1.92 24.26
CA TYR A 56 22.15 2.78 23.86
C TYR A 56 21.61 3.58 25.05
N PRO A 57 21.31 4.87 24.84
CA PRO A 57 20.69 5.70 25.88
C PRO A 57 19.28 5.19 26.20
N THR A 58 18.85 5.38 27.45
CA THR A 58 17.46 5.14 27.85
C THR A 58 16.52 5.90 26.93
N GLY A 59 15.45 5.24 26.48
CA GLY A 59 14.50 5.78 25.51
C GLY A 59 14.81 5.46 24.05
N ALA A 60 16.00 4.91 23.73
CA ALA A 60 16.29 4.45 22.38
C ALA A 60 15.29 3.37 21.91
N ILE A 61 14.83 3.48 20.67
CA ILE A 61 13.89 2.56 20.02
C ILE A 61 14.60 1.89 18.85
N SER A 62 14.50 0.56 18.77
CA SER A 62 15.15 -0.23 17.71
C SER A 62 14.35 -1.50 17.37
N PHE A 63 14.69 -2.10 16.23
CA PHE A 63 14.11 -3.33 15.72
C PHE A 63 14.96 -4.53 16.11
N PHE A 64 14.31 -5.62 16.52
CA PHE A 64 14.96 -6.84 16.98
C PHE A 64 14.40 -8.07 16.25
N ARG A 65 15.31 -8.92 15.75
CA ARG A 65 14.97 -10.21 15.10
C ARG A 65 14.78 -11.32 16.14
N ARG A 66 13.79 -11.19 17.01
CA ARG A 66 13.45 -12.13 18.10
C ARG A 66 12.03 -11.91 18.61
N ALA A 67 11.51 -12.87 19.38
CA ALA A 67 10.16 -12.82 19.94
C ALA A 67 10.02 -11.95 21.20
N ALA A 68 11.11 -11.64 21.90
CA ALA A 68 11.08 -10.85 23.14
C ALA A 68 12.23 -9.85 23.21
N CYS A 69 11.99 -8.72 23.89
CA CYS A 69 13.01 -7.69 24.06
C CYS A 69 14.16 -8.19 24.96
N PRO A 70 15.42 -7.82 24.68
CA PRO A 70 16.54 -8.16 25.54
C PRO A 70 16.42 -7.50 26.93
N SER A 71 17.20 -7.97 27.89
CA SER A 71 17.29 -7.35 29.22
C SER A 71 17.61 -5.86 29.12
N GLY A 72 16.90 -5.04 29.91
CA GLY A 72 16.99 -3.58 29.86
C GLY A 72 16.22 -2.94 28.71
N TRP A 73 15.40 -3.70 27.98
CA TRP A 73 14.49 -3.21 26.95
C TRP A 73 13.07 -3.75 27.22
N ALA A 74 12.07 -3.02 26.75
CA ALA A 74 10.66 -3.42 26.81
C ALA A 74 10.00 -3.29 25.43
N PRO A 75 8.96 -4.08 25.12
CA PRO A 75 8.19 -3.92 23.88
C PRO A 75 7.69 -2.48 23.73
N TYR A 76 7.80 -1.93 22.53
CA TYR A 76 7.27 -0.61 22.20
C TYR A 76 5.95 -0.76 21.45
N GLU A 77 4.90 -1.02 22.22
CA GLU A 77 3.53 -1.28 21.73
C GLU A 77 3.00 -0.28 20.70
N PRO A 78 3.26 1.05 20.79
CA PRO A 78 2.77 2.00 19.80
C PRO A 78 3.23 1.74 18.37
N ALA A 79 4.36 1.02 18.17
CA ALA A 79 4.88 0.69 16.84
C ALA A 79 4.37 -0.65 16.29
N ASN A 80 3.55 -1.40 17.03
CA ASN A 80 3.03 -2.68 16.56
C ASN A 80 2.23 -2.50 15.27
N GLY A 81 2.58 -3.27 14.24
CA GLY A 81 1.91 -3.23 12.94
C GLY A 81 2.11 -1.93 12.16
N ARG A 82 3.07 -1.07 12.54
CA ARG A 82 3.31 0.24 11.91
C ARG A 82 4.73 0.35 11.38
N ALA A 83 4.89 1.00 10.23
CA ALA A 83 6.20 1.44 9.77
C ALA A 83 6.70 2.62 10.62
N VAL A 84 7.99 2.68 10.90
CA VAL A 84 8.60 3.84 11.56
C VAL A 84 9.01 4.87 10.50
N VAL A 85 8.53 6.10 10.66
CA VAL A 85 8.89 7.24 9.82
C VAL A 85 9.57 8.31 10.69
N PRO A 86 10.71 8.87 10.29
CA PRO A 86 11.36 9.95 11.03
C PRO A 86 10.51 11.22 11.06
N THR A 87 10.40 11.88 12.22
CA THR A 87 9.75 13.19 12.34
C THR A 87 10.46 14.27 11.52
N ILE A 88 9.70 15.32 11.16
CA ILE A 88 10.22 16.51 10.47
C ILE A 88 10.29 17.68 11.44
N GLY A 89 11.45 18.35 11.51
CA GLY A 89 11.69 19.50 12.38
C GLY A 89 11.26 19.24 13.81
N ALA A 90 10.47 20.16 14.36
CA ALA A 90 9.96 20.12 15.74
C ALA A 90 8.67 19.30 15.93
N THR A 91 8.31 18.44 14.96
CA THR A 91 7.12 17.58 15.08
C THR A 91 7.24 16.66 16.30
N VAL A 92 6.18 16.61 17.10
CA VAL A 92 6.12 15.77 18.31
C VAL A 92 6.09 14.29 17.90
N PRO A 93 7.04 13.46 18.36
CA PRO A 93 7.01 12.02 18.08
C PRO A 93 5.78 11.32 18.65
N GLY A 94 5.43 10.18 18.08
CA GLY A 94 4.29 9.35 18.46
C GLY A 94 3.04 9.58 17.62
N GLY A 95 3.06 10.53 16.67
CA GLY A 95 1.99 10.68 15.68
C GLY A 95 1.81 9.39 14.88
N THR A 96 0.56 8.97 14.66
CA THR A 96 0.25 7.76 13.88
C THR A 96 -0.77 8.06 12.79
N ASN A 97 -0.78 7.21 11.76
CA ASN A 97 -1.76 7.22 10.68
C ASN A 97 -2.09 5.77 10.28
N GLY A 98 -3.34 5.56 9.89
CA GLY A 98 -3.87 4.26 9.47
C GLY A 98 -4.04 3.25 10.61
N GLU A 99 -4.75 2.17 10.31
CA GLU A 99 -4.94 1.04 11.22
C GLU A 99 -3.72 0.09 11.17
N PRO A 100 -3.19 -0.36 12.33
CA PRO A 100 -2.05 -1.28 12.39
C PRO A 100 -2.24 -2.53 11.53
N LEU A 101 -1.17 -3.01 10.93
CA LEU A 101 -1.15 -4.31 10.28
C LEU A 101 -1.20 -5.43 11.32
N THR A 102 -2.01 -6.44 11.04
CA THR A 102 -1.92 -7.76 11.67
C THR A 102 -0.69 -8.53 11.14
N SER A 103 -0.36 -9.66 11.76
CA SER A 103 0.86 -10.40 11.38
C SER A 103 0.73 -11.00 9.98
N GLY A 104 1.69 -10.71 9.09
CA GLY A 104 1.71 -11.19 7.70
C GLY A 104 0.58 -10.66 6.81
N GLU A 105 -0.11 -9.59 7.22
CA GLU A 105 -1.23 -9.00 6.47
C GLU A 105 -0.84 -8.46 5.09
N ASP A 106 -1.50 -8.94 4.04
CA ASP A 106 -1.50 -8.25 2.76
C ASP A 106 -2.61 -7.17 2.77
N ARG A 107 -2.22 -5.91 2.93
CA ARG A 107 -3.17 -4.78 2.97
C ARG A 107 -3.75 -4.57 1.58
N THR A 108 -5.07 -4.70 1.47
CA THR A 108 -5.79 -4.35 0.24
C THR A 108 -6.23 -2.89 0.25
N HIS A 109 -6.40 -2.30 -0.94
CA HIS A 109 -6.98 -0.98 -1.12
C HIS A 109 -7.91 -0.94 -2.34
N VAL A 110 -8.61 0.17 -2.49
CA VAL A 110 -9.71 0.39 -3.45
C VAL A 110 -9.64 1.81 -3.97
N HIS A 111 -10.10 2.01 -5.21
CA HIS A 111 -10.28 3.33 -5.79
C HIS A 111 -11.73 3.57 -6.18
N GLU A 112 -12.17 4.82 -6.05
CA GLU A 112 -13.37 5.29 -6.75
C GLU A 112 -13.00 5.63 -8.19
N TRP A 113 -13.98 5.58 -9.09
CA TRP A 113 -13.79 5.99 -10.48
C TRP A 113 -15.07 6.60 -11.03
N SER A 114 -14.91 7.49 -12.01
CA SER A 114 -16.00 8.15 -12.71
C SER A 114 -15.62 8.36 -14.18
N VAL A 115 -16.52 8.01 -15.09
CA VAL A 115 -16.35 8.19 -16.54
C VAL A 115 -17.60 8.77 -17.17
N ALA A 116 -17.43 9.54 -18.23
CA ALA A 116 -18.51 10.08 -19.05
C ALA A 116 -18.33 9.63 -20.50
N PHE A 117 -19.28 8.85 -21.01
CA PHE A 117 -19.31 8.42 -22.42
C PHE A 117 -20.09 9.43 -23.26
N ALA A 118 -19.46 9.96 -24.31
CA ALA A 118 -20.13 10.76 -25.33
C ALA A 118 -20.77 9.83 -26.38
N ILE A 119 -22.03 9.45 -26.15
CA ILE A 119 -22.77 8.56 -27.02
C ILE A 119 -23.25 9.33 -28.25
N SER A 120 -22.68 9.03 -29.41
CA SER A 120 -23.05 9.66 -30.68
C SER A 120 -24.51 9.43 -31.03
N LYS A 121 -25.15 10.48 -31.56
CA LYS A 121 -26.51 10.43 -32.10
C LYS A 121 -26.57 9.62 -33.40
N PHE A 122 -27.65 8.85 -33.54
CA PHE A 122 -28.09 8.27 -34.80
C PHE A 122 -29.57 8.59 -34.98
N ASP A 123 -29.94 9.01 -36.18
CA ASP A 123 -31.31 9.37 -36.51
C ASP A 123 -31.87 8.41 -37.54
N PHE A 124 -33.11 7.98 -37.34
CA PHE A 124 -33.83 7.19 -38.32
C PHE A 124 -34.88 8.07 -39.00
N VAL A 125 -34.84 8.09 -40.33
CA VAL A 125 -35.98 8.57 -41.10
C VAL A 125 -36.95 7.40 -41.19
N GLY A 126 -37.93 7.42 -40.30
CA GLY A 126 -39.09 6.58 -40.42
C GLY A 126 -40.28 7.32 -39.86
N PHE A 127 -41.37 6.60 -39.73
CA PHE A 127 -42.67 7.20 -39.66
C PHE A 127 -43.28 6.73 -38.32
N GLY A 128 -43.23 7.58 -37.28
CA GLY A 128 -44.02 7.59 -36.04
C GLY A 128 -44.01 6.34 -35.14
N GLY A 129 -43.57 6.55 -33.90
CA GLY A 129 -43.58 5.61 -32.79
C GLY A 129 -43.14 6.32 -31.51
N ASP A 130 -43.68 5.95 -30.36
CA ASP A 130 -43.24 6.49 -29.08
C ASP A 130 -41.92 5.80 -28.68
N ASN A 131 -40.89 6.58 -28.36
CA ASN A 131 -39.52 6.13 -28.13
C ASN A 131 -39.30 5.55 -26.72
N LYS A 132 -40.31 4.88 -26.18
CA LYS A 132 -40.29 4.33 -24.82
C LYS A 132 -39.55 2.99 -24.83
N GLY A 133 -38.21 3.01 -24.86
CA GLY A 133 -37.44 1.79 -24.57
C GLY A 133 -36.10 1.59 -25.29
N VAL A 134 -35.60 2.56 -26.06
CA VAL A 134 -34.27 2.49 -26.68
C VAL A 134 -33.33 3.52 -26.05
N GLY A 135 -32.04 3.19 -25.97
CA GLY A 135 -31.03 4.06 -25.33
C GLY A 135 -30.90 5.41 -26.03
N GLY A 136 -30.79 6.49 -25.23
CA GLY A 136 -30.57 7.84 -25.72
C GLY A 136 -29.11 8.15 -26.05
N SER A 137 -28.88 8.99 -27.05
CA SER A 137 -27.60 9.65 -27.30
C SER A 137 -27.35 10.78 -26.30
N GLY A 138 -26.11 11.26 -26.23
CA GLY A 138 -25.67 12.28 -25.27
C GLY A 138 -24.64 11.74 -24.29
N THR A 139 -24.52 12.39 -23.13
CA THR A 139 -23.54 12.02 -22.12
C THR A 139 -24.11 10.98 -21.16
N LEU A 140 -23.50 9.80 -21.09
CA LEU A 140 -23.76 8.83 -20.04
C LEU A 140 -22.62 8.88 -19.02
N ALA A 141 -22.90 9.42 -17.83
CA ALA A 141 -21.98 9.37 -16.70
C ALA A 141 -22.18 8.09 -15.90
N VAL A 142 -21.10 7.39 -15.60
CA VAL A 142 -21.10 6.19 -14.75
C VAL A 142 -19.96 6.31 -13.74
N SER A 143 -20.21 5.94 -12.50
CA SER A 143 -19.21 5.87 -11.46
C SER A 143 -19.31 4.56 -10.69
N GLY A 144 -18.24 4.23 -9.98
CA GLY A 144 -18.18 3.04 -9.16
C GLY A 144 -16.93 3.00 -8.30
N LYS A 145 -16.69 1.81 -7.75
CA LYS A 145 -15.52 1.51 -6.93
C LYS A 145 -14.85 0.27 -7.49
N THR A 146 -13.53 0.21 -7.46
CA THR A 146 -12.80 -1.01 -7.81
C THR A 146 -13.02 -2.07 -6.73
N ASP A 147 -12.83 -3.34 -7.10
CA ASP A 147 -12.70 -4.39 -6.10
C ASP A 147 -11.44 -4.16 -5.26
N PRO A 148 -11.41 -4.62 -4.00
CA PRO A 148 -10.21 -4.59 -3.18
C PRO A 148 -9.07 -5.38 -3.83
N ALA A 149 -7.90 -4.75 -3.95
CA ALA A 149 -6.70 -5.37 -4.49
C ALA A 149 -5.52 -5.17 -3.54
N SER A 150 -4.60 -6.14 -3.54
CA SER A 150 -3.34 -6.08 -2.77
C SER A 150 -2.60 -4.76 -3.05
N SER A 151 -2.06 -4.15 -2.00
CA SER A 151 -1.12 -3.03 -2.14
C SER A 151 0.24 -3.47 -2.70
N GLY A 152 0.55 -4.77 -2.63
CA GLY A 152 1.79 -5.34 -3.16
C GLY A 152 3.05 -4.84 -2.46
N ILE A 153 2.93 -4.24 -1.26
CA ILE A 153 4.05 -3.61 -0.55
C ILE A 153 4.81 -4.68 0.23
N PRO A 154 6.05 -5.02 -0.14
CA PRO A 154 6.83 -5.99 0.60
C PRO A 154 7.33 -5.38 1.91
N TYR A 155 7.16 -6.11 3.01
CA TYR A 155 7.67 -5.70 4.32
C TYR A 155 8.12 -6.91 5.15
N VAL A 156 8.87 -6.63 6.21
CA VAL A 156 9.23 -7.63 7.22
C VAL A 156 8.81 -7.11 8.59
N GLN A 157 8.09 -7.92 9.35
CA GLN A 157 7.72 -7.60 10.72
C GLN A 157 8.88 -7.94 11.66
N GLN A 158 9.26 -6.97 12.48
CA GLN A 158 10.30 -7.10 13.49
C GLN A 158 9.77 -6.55 14.81
N LEU A 159 10.20 -7.14 15.92
CA LEU A 159 9.83 -6.66 17.25
C LEU A 159 10.48 -5.30 17.48
N VAL A 160 9.68 -4.30 17.84
CA VAL A 160 10.18 -2.98 18.23
C VAL A 160 10.32 -2.93 19.74
N CYS A 161 11.50 -2.60 20.23
CA CYS A 161 11.76 -2.45 21.66
C CYS A 161 12.25 -1.05 21.98
N LYS A 162 11.89 -0.57 23.17
CA LYS A 162 12.40 0.67 23.77
C LYS A 162 13.33 0.34 24.94
N LYS A 163 14.49 1.00 24.97
CA LYS A 163 15.46 0.89 26.07
C LYS A 163 14.86 1.47 27.35
N SER A 164 14.73 0.64 28.38
CA SER A 164 14.22 1.02 29.71
C SER A 164 15.32 1.04 30.78
N GLY A 165 16.36 0.23 30.60
CA GLY A 165 17.52 0.18 31.49
C GLY A 165 18.51 1.35 31.31
N PRO A 166 19.50 1.47 32.20
CA PRO A 166 20.55 2.48 32.08
C PRO A 166 21.44 2.25 30.85
N GLN A 167 22.04 3.32 30.37
CA GLN A 167 23.06 3.29 29.32
C GLN A 167 24.34 2.61 29.81
N GLY A 168 24.91 1.73 28.99
CA GLY A 168 26.22 1.14 29.25
C GLY A 168 27.40 2.07 29.02
N ALA A 169 28.57 1.69 29.57
CA ALA A 169 29.81 2.47 29.47
C ALA A 169 30.46 2.46 28.07
N LYS A 170 30.05 1.53 27.18
CA LYS A 170 30.61 1.44 25.82
C LYS A 170 30.17 2.66 24.99
N LYS A 171 31.05 3.15 24.12
CA LYS A 171 30.72 4.27 23.23
C LYS A 171 30.01 3.75 21.98
N LEU A 172 28.97 4.46 21.56
CA LEU A 172 28.34 4.27 20.26
C LEU A 172 29.22 4.90 19.16
N PRO A 173 29.27 4.31 17.95
CA PRO A 173 29.97 4.91 16.83
C PRO A 173 29.27 6.20 16.37
N SER A 174 30.06 7.19 15.94
CA SER A 174 29.55 8.40 15.27
C SER A 174 28.82 8.01 13.97
N GLY A 175 27.77 8.75 13.63
CA GLY A 175 26.91 8.47 12.47
C GLY A 175 25.81 7.44 12.73
N LEU A 176 25.76 6.80 13.90
CA LEU A 176 24.69 5.84 14.22
C LEU A 176 23.33 6.53 14.33
N LEU A 177 22.34 6.02 13.58
CA LEU A 177 20.95 6.45 13.66
C LEU A 177 20.20 5.67 14.74
N VAL A 178 19.45 6.37 15.58
CA VAL A 178 18.64 5.80 16.67
C VAL A 178 17.31 6.54 16.75
N HIS A 179 16.21 5.80 16.91
CA HIS A 179 14.87 6.38 17.04
C HIS A 179 14.53 6.68 18.51
N PHE A 180 13.73 7.71 18.74
CA PHE A 180 13.22 8.11 20.05
C PHE A 180 11.78 8.61 19.94
N ASP A 181 11.02 8.44 21.01
CA ASP A 181 9.69 9.04 21.18
C ASP A 181 9.73 10.33 22.01
N SER A 182 10.93 10.83 22.35
CA SER A 182 11.14 12.12 23.00
C SER A 182 11.21 13.25 21.99
N GLY A 183 10.69 14.44 22.35
CA GLY A 183 10.74 15.63 21.49
C GLY A 183 12.13 16.23 21.25
N ALA A 184 13.20 15.64 21.79
CA ALA A 184 14.58 16.07 21.60
C ALA A 184 15.54 14.86 21.65
N CYS A 185 16.68 15.01 20.97
CA CYS A 185 17.75 14.03 21.01
C CYS A 185 18.49 14.07 22.36
N PRO A 186 18.94 12.90 22.89
CA PRO A 186 19.73 12.87 24.11
C PRO A 186 21.12 13.49 23.90
N PRO A 187 21.86 13.79 24.97
CA PRO A 187 23.21 14.35 24.88
C PRO A 187 24.15 13.53 23.98
N GLY A 188 24.92 14.23 23.14
CA GLY A 188 25.84 13.62 22.17
C GLY A 188 25.16 13.10 20.91
N PHE A 189 23.88 13.41 20.71
CA PHE A 189 23.14 13.19 19.49
C PHE A 189 22.52 14.50 18.99
N ARG A 190 22.31 14.57 17.68
CA ARG A 190 21.51 15.61 17.03
C ARG A 190 20.43 14.98 16.16
N GLN A 191 19.38 15.72 15.81
CA GLN A 191 18.39 15.22 14.87
C GLN A 191 19.03 15.00 13.49
N SER A 192 18.65 13.92 12.83
CA SER A 192 19.11 13.64 11.47
C SER A 192 18.22 14.36 10.45
N GLU A 193 18.72 15.45 9.88
CA GLU A 193 18.02 16.26 8.87
C GLU A 193 17.75 15.46 7.58
N GLU A 194 18.70 14.63 7.15
CA GLU A 194 18.60 13.85 5.90
C GLU A 194 17.47 12.80 5.92
N THR A 195 17.09 12.35 7.11
CA THR A 195 16.08 11.28 7.28
C THR A 195 14.65 11.79 7.42
N GLN A 196 14.46 13.09 7.62
CA GLN A 196 13.17 13.66 8.04
C GLN A 196 12.05 13.34 7.04
N GLY A 197 11.01 12.65 7.52
CA GLY A 197 9.85 12.23 6.75
C GLY A 197 10.15 11.22 5.65
N ARG A 198 11.21 10.41 5.76
CA ARG A 198 11.60 9.41 4.75
C ARG A 198 11.69 8.02 5.35
N LEU A 199 11.18 7.03 4.62
CA LEU A 199 11.42 5.62 4.97
C LEU A 199 12.91 5.31 4.78
N LEU A 200 13.54 4.73 5.80
CA LEU A 200 14.93 4.31 5.73
C LEU A 200 15.04 2.97 4.99
N VAL A 201 15.91 2.91 3.99
CA VAL A 201 16.21 1.70 3.23
C VAL A 201 17.68 1.34 3.40
N GLY A 202 17.98 0.04 3.51
CA GLY A 202 19.35 -0.44 3.67
C GLY A 202 20.26 -0.03 2.51
N LEU A 203 21.47 0.42 2.85
CA LEU A 203 22.46 0.87 1.87
C LEU A 203 23.01 -0.31 1.04
N PRO A 204 22.89 -0.29 -0.30
CA PRO A 204 23.53 -1.30 -1.15
C PRO A 204 25.05 -1.26 -1.02
N LYS A 205 25.71 -2.41 -1.17
CA LYS A 205 27.18 -2.51 -1.06
C LYS A 205 27.87 -1.55 -2.06
N GLY A 206 28.68 -0.65 -1.53
CA GLY A 206 29.47 0.32 -2.32
C GLY A 206 28.70 1.55 -2.80
N ALA A 207 27.41 1.68 -2.46
CA ALA A 207 26.64 2.87 -2.76
C ALA A 207 26.98 4.02 -1.79
N ALA A 208 26.70 5.26 -2.23
CA ALA A 208 26.74 6.42 -1.35
C ALA A 208 25.55 6.38 -0.37
N ALA A 209 25.79 6.74 0.88
CA ALA A 209 24.73 6.95 1.86
C ALA A 209 23.90 8.21 1.53
N ASP A 210 22.78 8.36 2.25
CA ASP A 210 21.94 9.56 2.26
C ASP A 210 21.38 9.98 0.88
N GLN A 211 21.32 9.04 -0.06
CA GLN A 211 20.62 9.27 -1.32
C GLN A 211 19.12 9.24 -1.08
N THR A 212 18.43 10.26 -1.60
CA THR A 212 16.97 10.37 -1.50
C THR A 212 16.32 10.06 -2.84
N PHE A 213 15.15 9.45 -2.79
CA PHE A 213 14.29 9.19 -3.94
C PHE A 213 12.83 9.42 -3.55
N GLY A 214 11.97 9.64 -4.54
CA GLY A 214 10.53 9.83 -4.35
C GLY A 214 10.13 11.30 -4.22
N SER A 215 8.91 11.51 -3.72
CA SER A 215 8.33 12.85 -3.56
C SER A 215 8.94 13.60 -2.37
N ALA A 216 8.45 14.82 -2.12
CA ALA A 216 8.75 15.57 -0.90
C ALA A 216 8.50 14.70 0.36
N SER A 217 9.21 14.96 1.46
CA SER A 217 9.09 14.21 2.71
C SER A 217 7.64 13.99 3.14
N MET A 218 7.38 12.82 3.76
CA MET A 218 6.11 12.48 4.39
C MET A 218 5.90 13.44 5.57
N TRP A 219 5.26 14.57 5.28
CA TRP A 219 4.78 15.48 6.30
C TRP A 219 3.27 15.48 6.32
N GLY A 220 2.73 15.33 7.51
CA GLY A 220 1.31 15.52 7.81
C GLY A 220 0.58 14.20 7.81
N SER A 221 -0.56 14.19 8.49
CA SER A 221 -1.43 13.02 8.68
C SER A 221 -2.09 12.49 7.39
N GLY A 222 -1.61 12.89 6.22
CA GLY A 222 -2.20 12.56 4.94
C GLY A 222 -1.65 11.26 4.38
N ASP A 223 -2.56 10.38 3.97
CA ASP A 223 -2.22 9.20 3.17
C ASP A 223 -1.50 9.64 1.89
N ARG A 224 -0.53 8.82 1.45
CA ARG A 224 0.07 8.99 0.13
C ARG A 224 -0.89 8.46 -0.92
N LEU A 225 -1.59 9.40 -1.55
CA LEU A 225 -2.54 9.09 -2.60
C LEU A 225 -1.84 8.81 -3.92
N HIS A 226 -2.41 7.89 -4.68
CA HIS A 226 -2.03 7.58 -6.04
C HIS A 226 -3.27 7.24 -6.86
N THR A 227 -3.10 7.09 -8.17
CA THR A 227 -4.16 6.77 -9.14
C THR A 227 -3.70 5.66 -10.06
N HIS A 228 -4.65 4.95 -10.68
CA HIS A 228 -4.38 4.00 -11.75
C HIS A 228 -5.03 4.44 -13.05
N ASP A 229 -4.33 4.24 -14.16
CA ASP A 229 -4.93 4.40 -15.48
C ASP A 229 -5.91 3.24 -15.74
N MET A 230 -7.09 3.59 -16.22
CA MET A 230 -8.15 2.64 -16.55
C MET A 230 -8.75 2.94 -17.92
N THR A 231 -9.18 1.89 -18.59
CA THR A 231 -9.93 1.98 -19.85
C THR A 231 -11.32 1.39 -19.63
N ALA A 232 -12.35 2.19 -19.87
CA ALA A 232 -13.74 1.75 -19.81
C ALA A 232 -14.34 1.68 -21.21
N ALA A 233 -15.06 0.60 -21.49
CA ALA A 233 -15.78 0.41 -22.74
C ALA A 233 -17.28 0.24 -22.48
N LEU A 234 -18.08 1.11 -23.10
CA LEU A 234 -19.52 0.99 -23.17
C LEU A 234 -19.89 0.40 -24.52
N GLN A 235 -20.50 -0.78 -24.50
CA GLN A 235 -21.08 -1.38 -25.70
C GLN A 235 -22.58 -1.09 -25.76
N THR A 236 -23.01 -0.37 -26.79
CA THR A 236 -24.43 -0.28 -27.13
C THR A 236 -24.80 -1.42 -28.09
N SER A 237 -26.06 -1.86 -28.04
CA SER A 237 -26.59 -2.88 -28.94
C SER A 237 -27.72 -2.31 -29.80
N SER A 238 -27.75 -2.72 -31.07
CA SER A 238 -28.88 -2.40 -31.94
C SER A 238 -30.11 -3.20 -31.49
N HIS A 239 -31.27 -2.52 -31.48
CA HIS A 239 -32.57 -3.15 -31.35
C HIS A 239 -33.42 -2.75 -32.55
N GLY A 240 -34.24 -3.69 -33.03
CA GLY A 240 -35.17 -3.42 -34.12
C GLY A 240 -36.20 -2.38 -33.68
N ILE A 241 -36.32 -1.29 -34.43
CA ILE A 241 -37.34 -0.27 -34.23
C ILE A 241 -38.45 -0.55 -35.25
N ALA A 242 -39.63 -0.93 -34.78
CA ALA A 242 -40.81 -1.03 -35.64
C ALA A 242 -41.49 0.34 -35.70
N LEU A 243 -41.53 0.94 -36.90
CA LEU A 243 -42.13 2.27 -37.13
C LEU A 243 -43.42 2.10 -37.95
N PRO A 244 -44.60 2.02 -37.28
CA PRO A 244 -45.86 1.72 -37.97
C PRO A 244 -46.41 2.85 -38.87
N SER A 245 -46.12 4.15 -38.64
CA SER A 245 -46.48 5.31 -39.53
C SER A 245 -46.21 6.71 -38.90
N GLY A 246 -45.76 7.75 -39.64
CA GLY A 246 -45.68 9.21 -39.28
C GLY A 246 -44.43 9.94 -38.68
N CYS A 247 -43.43 10.44 -39.44
CA CYS A 247 -42.33 11.40 -39.08
C CYS A 247 -41.17 11.01 -38.09
N CYS A 248 -40.07 11.78 -38.22
CA CYS A 248 -38.68 11.61 -37.74
C CYS A 248 -38.54 11.28 -36.26
N ALA A 249 -37.72 10.27 -35.97
CA ALA A 249 -37.34 9.94 -34.62
C ALA A 249 -35.83 10.13 -34.44
N ASP A 250 -35.48 10.91 -33.42
CA ASP A 250 -34.14 11.42 -33.22
C ASP A 250 -33.64 11.16 -31.81
N GLY A 251 -32.34 11.34 -31.62
CA GLY A 251 -31.72 11.27 -30.30
C GLY A 251 -31.39 9.84 -29.84
N TYR A 252 -31.43 8.86 -30.73
CA TYR A 252 -31.04 7.49 -30.42
C TYR A 252 -29.52 7.34 -30.27
N ALA A 253 -29.11 6.49 -29.34
CA ALA A 253 -27.73 6.03 -29.25
C ALA A 253 -27.34 5.28 -30.52
N ARG A 254 -26.22 5.66 -31.14
CA ARG A 254 -25.61 4.88 -32.20
C ARG A 254 -25.13 3.53 -31.62
N ASN A 255 -25.37 2.45 -32.36
CA ASN A 255 -24.81 1.14 -32.05
C ASN A 255 -23.29 1.15 -32.23
N GLY A 256 -22.54 0.73 -31.23
CA GLY A 256 -21.08 0.69 -31.28
C GLY A 256 -20.43 0.53 -29.93
N THR A 257 -19.10 0.60 -29.94
CA THR A 257 -18.27 0.61 -28.72
C THR A 257 -17.75 2.01 -28.50
N TYR A 258 -18.01 2.53 -27.30
CA TYR A 258 -17.48 3.81 -26.84
C TYR A 258 -16.41 3.54 -25.80
N THR A 259 -15.19 3.99 -26.05
CA THR A 259 -14.05 3.77 -25.15
C THR A 259 -13.59 5.09 -24.55
N VAL A 260 -13.33 5.09 -23.25
CA VAL A 260 -12.75 6.22 -22.52
C VAL A 260 -11.54 5.72 -21.73
N THR A 261 -10.43 6.42 -21.85
CA THR A 261 -9.28 6.25 -20.97
C THR A 261 -9.33 7.36 -19.92
N THR A 262 -9.26 6.99 -18.65
CA THR A 262 -9.21 7.93 -17.51
C THR A 262 -8.28 7.39 -16.44
N ALA A 263 -8.07 8.16 -15.38
CA ALA A 263 -7.52 7.65 -14.13
C ALA A 263 -8.64 7.40 -13.11
N THR A 264 -8.39 6.49 -12.17
CA THR A 264 -9.19 6.38 -10.95
C THR A 264 -9.00 7.62 -10.07
N GLU A 265 -9.91 7.83 -9.12
CA GLU A 265 -9.73 8.87 -8.10
C GLU A 265 -8.53 8.56 -7.18
N PRO A 266 -7.88 9.59 -6.62
CA PRO A 266 -6.76 9.41 -5.70
C PRO A 266 -7.14 8.59 -4.46
N SER A 267 -6.38 7.53 -4.18
CA SER A 267 -6.55 6.69 -3.00
C SER A 267 -5.20 6.29 -2.41
N GLY A 268 -5.15 6.04 -1.10
CA GLY A 268 -3.94 5.65 -0.39
C GLY A 268 -3.68 4.14 -0.43
N GLY A 269 -2.40 3.74 -0.41
CA GLY A 269 -2.02 2.33 -0.23
C GLY A 269 -2.19 1.80 1.22
N SER A 270 -2.69 2.66 2.12
CA SER A 270 -3.07 2.33 3.50
C SER A 270 -2.01 1.64 4.36
N ILE A 271 -0.71 1.93 4.14
CA ILE A 271 0.35 1.47 5.04
C ILE A 271 0.36 2.32 6.31
N PRO A 272 0.08 1.73 7.48
CA PRO A 272 0.07 2.48 8.72
C PRO A 272 1.50 2.80 9.16
N TRP A 273 1.65 3.96 9.79
CA TRP A 273 2.95 4.41 10.27
C TRP A 273 2.87 5.07 11.64
N ILE A 274 4.02 5.18 12.29
CA ILE A 274 4.30 5.97 13.48
C ILE A 274 5.50 6.87 13.24
N GLU A 275 5.37 8.13 13.63
CA GLU A 275 6.44 9.12 13.56
C GLU A 275 7.34 9.04 14.80
N LEU A 276 8.64 8.82 14.63
CA LEU A 276 9.62 8.83 15.71
C LEU A 276 10.76 9.81 15.40
N LEU A 277 11.31 10.46 16.42
CA LEU A 277 12.49 11.29 16.25
C LEU A 277 13.69 10.40 15.90
N THR A 278 14.34 10.67 14.77
CA THR A 278 15.58 9.99 14.40
C THR A 278 16.77 10.87 14.71
N CYS A 279 17.63 10.39 15.61
CA CYS A 279 18.82 11.09 16.04
C CYS A 279 20.06 10.39 15.50
N VAL A 280 21.07 11.16 15.12
CA VAL A 280 22.39 10.70 14.70
C VAL A 280 23.41 10.97 15.80
N LYS A 281 24.24 9.97 16.13
CA LYS A 281 25.34 10.11 17.09
C LYS A 281 26.42 11.04 16.52
N GLU A 282 26.81 12.03 17.30
CA GLU A 282 27.94 12.94 16.98
C GLU A 282 29.30 12.30 17.23
#